data_AF-A0A1Q7NH34-F1
#
_entry.id   AF-A0A1Q7NH34-F1
#
_cell.length_a   1.000
_cell.length_b   1.000
_cell.length_c   1.000
_cell.angle_alpha   90.00
_cell.angle_beta   90.00
_cell.angle_gamma   90.00
#
_symmetry.space_group_name_H-M   'P 1'
#
loop_
_entity.id
_entity.type
_entity.pdbx_description
1 polymer ?
#
loop_
_entity_poly.entity_id
_entity_poly.type
_entity_poly.pdbx_seq_one_letter_code
_entity_poly.pdbx_strand_id
1 'polypeptide(L)'
;MAESVQEEAVVQALQVEHGETPTLIFTAEHLAAELLRSGRPKDHLRVNDLIRFKHVDMETFREIVRRNGLDAKWKQFVSRYELEE
;
A
#
# COMPACT_ATOMS: atom_id res chain seq x y z
N MET A 1 -7.88 8.35 17.38
CA MET A 1 -8.04 9.03 16.08
C MET A 1 -7.38 8.12 15.07
N ALA A 2 -8.06 7.73 13.99
CA ALA A 2 -7.40 6.97 12.94
C ALA A 2 -6.55 7.97 12.15
N GLU A 3 -5.23 7.89 12.32
CA GLU A 3 -4.32 8.52 11.34
C GLU A 3 -4.64 7.92 9.98
N SER A 4 -4.70 8.78 8.97
CA SER A 4 -4.92 8.35 7.60
C SER A 4 -3.68 7.59 7.09
N VAL A 5 -3.87 6.64 6.15
CA VAL A 5 -2.76 5.90 5.52
C VAL A 5 -1.67 6.85 5.02
N GLN A 6 -2.05 8.03 4.54
CA GLN A 6 -1.12 9.03 4.04
C GLN A 6 -0.29 9.69 5.14
N GLU A 7 -0.85 9.92 6.34
CA GLU A 7 -0.09 10.44 7.48
C GLU A 7 0.94 9.42 7.93
N GLU A 8 0.55 8.15 8.07
CA GLU A 8 1.47 7.05 8.40
C GLU A 8 2.58 6.94 7.32
N ALA A 9 2.21 7.04 6.04
CA ALA A 9 3.14 6.97 4.92
C ALA A 9 4.16 8.10 4.89
N VAL A 10 3.78 9.31 5.31
CA VAL A 10 4.69 10.46 5.42
C VAL A 10 5.67 10.26 6.57
N VAL A 11 5.20 9.75 7.72
CA VAL A 11 6.04 9.49 8.90
C VAL A 11 7.04 8.38 8.62
N GLN A 12 6.64 7.34 7.89
CA GLN A 12 7.48 6.18 7.57
C GLN A 12 8.15 6.27 6.19
N ALA A 13 8.16 7.46 5.57
CA ALA A 13 8.76 7.65 4.26
C ALA A 13 10.26 7.31 4.27
N LEU A 14 10.72 6.66 3.21
CA LEU A 14 12.12 6.33 3.01
C LEU A 14 12.81 7.46 2.28
N GLN A 15 13.97 7.88 2.78
CA GLN A 15 14.84 8.79 2.06
C GLN A 15 15.61 8.03 0.97
N VAL A 16 15.49 8.51 -0.26
CA VAL A 16 16.24 8.02 -1.42
C VAL A 16 16.95 9.18 -2.11
N GLU A 17 18.06 8.90 -2.75
CA GLU A 17 18.75 9.87 -3.59
C GLU A 17 18.12 9.85 -5.00
N HIS A 18 17.60 11.00 -5.44
CA HIS A 18 17.13 11.18 -6.81
C HIS A 18 18.00 12.24 -7.48
N GLY A 19 19.02 11.79 -8.21
CA GLY A 19 20.11 12.66 -8.64
C GLY A 19 20.86 13.20 -7.43
N GLU A 20 21.02 14.53 -7.34
CA GLU A 20 21.66 15.20 -6.20
C GLU A 20 20.66 15.61 -5.11
N THR A 21 19.36 15.31 -5.27
CA THR A 21 18.32 15.74 -4.33
C THR A 21 17.86 14.57 -3.44
N PRO A 22 18.04 14.65 -2.11
CA PRO A 22 17.44 13.70 -1.19
C PRO A 22 15.91 13.86 -1.23
N THR A 23 15.21 12.76 -1.51
CA THR A 23 13.76 12.73 -1.69
C THR A 23 13.15 11.72 -0.74
N LEU A 24 12.07 12.09 -0.06
CA LEU A 24 11.27 11.15 0.73
C LEU A 24 10.22 10.49 -0.16
N ILE A 25 10.21 9.17 -0.19
CA ILE A 25 9.23 8.37 -0.94
C ILE A 25 8.45 7.47 0.01
N PHE A 26 7.19 7.22 -0.31
CA PHE A 26 6.40 6.22 0.42
C PHE A 26 6.98 4.83 0.18
N THR A 27 6.84 3.97 1.18
CA THR A 27 7.10 2.54 0.99
C THR A 27 6.07 1.93 0.04
N ALA A 28 6.41 0.81 -0.58
CA ALA A 28 5.51 0.11 -1.50
C ALA A 28 4.23 -0.35 -0.79
N GLU A 29 4.33 -0.74 0.48
CA GLU A 29 3.22 -1.17 1.33
C GLU A 29 2.23 -0.03 1.58
N HIS A 30 2.73 1.16 1.93
CA HIS A 30 1.89 2.34 2.13
C HIS A 30 1.22 2.78 0.82
N LEU A 31 1.96 2.72 -0.30
CA LEU A 31 1.38 2.98 -1.62
C LEU A 31 0.27 1.97 -1.95
N ALA A 32 0.50 0.68 -1.73
CA ALA A 32 -0.50 -0.36 -1.95
C ALA A 32 -1.74 -0.16 -1.06
N ALA A 33 -1.55 0.22 0.21
CA ALA A 33 -2.64 0.48 1.14
C ALA A 33 -3.47 1.70 0.72
N GLU A 34 -2.83 2.75 0.23
CA GLU A 34 -3.50 3.95 -0.28
C GLU A 34 -4.29 3.66 -1.57
N LEU A 35 -3.73 2.87 -2.49
CA LEU A 35 -4.39 2.43 -3.72
C LEU A 35 -5.57 1.48 -3.42
N LEU A 36 -5.45 0.62 -2.41
CA LEU A 36 -6.55 -0.20 -1.92
C LEU A 36 -7.66 0.68 -1.30
N ARG A 37 -7.27 1.70 -0.53
CA ARG A 37 -8.21 2.66 0.08
C ARG A 37 -8.98 3.43 -0.98
N SER A 38 -8.31 3.96 -2.01
CA SER A 38 -8.92 4.71 -3.10
C SER A 38 -9.91 3.87 -3.91
N GLY A 39 -9.62 2.57 -4.11
CA GLY A 39 -10.52 1.58 -4.69
C GLY A 39 -10.90 1.81 -6.16
N ARG A 40 -10.14 2.63 -6.90
CA ARG A 40 -10.43 2.90 -8.32
C ARG A 40 -10.00 1.69 -9.17
N PRO A 41 -10.69 1.38 -10.28
CA PRO A 41 -10.36 0.20 -11.09
C PRO A 41 -8.89 0.10 -11.53
N LYS A 42 -8.27 1.24 -11.89
CA LYS A 42 -6.84 1.29 -12.27
C LYS A 42 -5.88 1.11 -11.08
N ASP A 43 -6.33 1.48 -9.88
CA ASP A 43 -5.52 1.39 -8.66
C ASP A 43 -5.43 -0.06 -8.19
N HIS A 44 -6.52 -0.84 -8.37
CA HIS A 44 -6.51 -2.28 -8.13
C HIS A 44 -5.49 -3.04 -8.99
N LEU A 45 -5.34 -2.68 -10.28
CA LEU A 45 -4.31 -3.28 -11.14
C LEU A 45 -2.91 -3.02 -10.58
N ARG A 46 -2.65 -1.80 -10.11
CA ARG A 46 -1.38 -1.42 -9.51
C ARG A 46 -1.11 -2.15 -8.19
N VAL A 47 -2.11 -2.33 -7.34
CA VAL A 47 -1.98 -3.14 -6.11
C VAL A 47 -1.61 -4.58 -6.46
N ASN A 48 -2.27 -5.17 -7.45
CA ASN A 48 -1.96 -6.52 -7.92
C ASN A 48 -0.52 -6.61 -8.45
N ASP A 49 -0.06 -5.66 -9.24
CA ASP A 49 1.29 -5.67 -9.81
C ASP A 49 2.36 -5.53 -8.71
N LEU A 50 2.15 -4.61 -7.76
CA LEU A 50 3.04 -4.40 -6.60
C LEU A 50 3.23 -5.69 -5.79
N ILE A 51 2.15 -6.44 -5.57
CA ILE A 51 2.17 -7.73 -4.86
C ILE A 51 2.84 -8.81 -5.71
N ARG A 52 2.44 -8.96 -6.98
CA ARG A 52 2.95 -10.02 -7.88
C ARG A 52 4.45 -9.91 -8.13
N PHE A 53 4.96 -8.70 -8.28
CA PHE A 53 6.39 -8.47 -8.49
C PHE A 53 7.20 -8.46 -7.18
N LYS A 54 6.57 -8.84 -6.04
CA LYS A 54 7.21 -8.91 -4.72
C LYS A 54 7.91 -7.61 -4.31
N HIS A 55 7.34 -6.48 -4.73
CA HIS A 55 7.79 -5.16 -4.29
C HIS A 55 7.21 -4.78 -2.93
N VAL A 56 6.24 -5.55 -2.44
CA VAL A 56 5.53 -5.35 -1.17
C VAL A 56 5.87 -6.49 -0.23
N ASP A 57 6.32 -6.15 0.98
CA ASP A 57 6.36 -7.10 2.09
C ASP A 57 4.93 -7.34 2.60
N MET A 58 4.42 -8.56 2.38
CA MET A 58 3.02 -8.87 2.66
C MET A 58 2.69 -8.84 4.16
N GLU A 59 3.65 -9.16 5.03
CA GLU A 59 3.44 -9.09 6.48
C GLU A 59 3.20 -7.63 6.89
N THR A 60 4.13 -6.74 6.52
CA THR A 60 4.08 -5.30 6.78
C THR A 60 2.84 -4.67 6.16
N PHE A 61 2.51 -5.02 4.92
CA PHE A 61 1.31 -4.53 4.25
C PHE A 61 0.03 -4.93 4.98
N ARG A 62 -0.11 -6.20 5.42
CA ARG A 62 -1.28 -6.65 6.18
C ARG A 62 -1.37 -5.96 7.54
N GLU A 63 -0.24 -5.61 8.15
CA GLU A 63 -0.23 -4.77 9.36
C GLU A 63 -0.79 -3.38 9.09
N ILE A 64 -0.30 -2.69 8.06
CA ILE A 64 -0.75 -1.34 7.67
C ILE A 64 -2.25 -1.37 7.34
N VAL A 65 -2.72 -2.35 6.56
CA VAL A 65 -4.14 -2.54 6.23
C VAL A 65 -5.00 -2.66 7.49
N ARG A 66 -4.55 -3.45 8.48
CA ARG A 66 -5.26 -3.66 9.74
C ARG A 66 -5.28 -2.40 10.62
N ARG A 67 -4.14 -1.73 10.78
CA ARG A 67 -4.02 -0.48 11.55
C ARG A 67 -4.92 0.63 10.99
N ASN A 68 -5.06 0.68 9.67
CA ASN A 68 -5.87 1.67 8.96
C ASN A 68 -7.33 1.24 8.71
N GLY A 69 -7.78 0.10 9.25
CA GLY A 69 -9.16 -0.36 9.12
C GLY A 69 -9.59 -0.76 7.70
N LEU A 70 -8.65 -1.16 6.85
CA LEU A 70 -8.89 -1.48 5.43
C LEU A 70 -9.18 -2.97 5.17
N ASP A 71 -9.29 -3.82 6.20
CA ASP A 71 -9.50 -5.26 6.05
C ASP A 71 -10.72 -5.63 5.20
N ALA A 72 -11.83 -4.89 5.32
CA ALA A 72 -13.02 -5.15 4.50
C ALA A 72 -12.74 -4.90 3.00
N LYS A 73 -11.99 -3.84 2.67
CA LYS A 73 -11.57 -3.54 1.30
C LYS A 73 -10.56 -4.57 0.79
N TRP A 74 -9.64 -5.01 1.63
CA TRP A 74 -8.70 -6.09 1.28
C TRP A 74 -9.42 -7.39 0.92
N LYS A 75 -10.37 -7.84 1.75
CA LYS A 75 -11.16 -9.05 1.48
C LYS A 75 -11.93 -8.95 0.17
N GLN A 76 -12.54 -7.79 -0.11
CA GLN A 76 -13.22 -7.55 -1.39
C GLN A 76 -12.25 -7.58 -2.57
N PHE A 77 -11.06 -7.02 -2.40
CA PHE A 77 -10.02 -7.01 -3.43
C PHE A 77 -9.52 -8.43 -3.73
N VAL A 78 -9.16 -9.22 -2.72
CA VAL A 78 -8.72 -10.62 -2.89
C VAL A 78 -9.81 -11.45 -3.57
N SER A 79 -11.07 -11.32 -3.12
CA SER A 79 -12.19 -12.04 -3.74
C SER A 79 -12.44 -11.63 -5.20
N ARG A 80 -12.19 -10.37 -5.56
CA ARG A 80 -12.44 -9.85 -6.91
C ARG A 80 -11.35 -10.25 -7.91
N TYR A 81 -10.12 -10.39 -7.45
CA TYR A 81 -8.95 -10.63 -8.30
C TYR A 81 -8.33 -12.03 -8.13
N GLU A 82 -8.99 -12.91 -7.37
CA GLU A 82 -8.58 -14.31 -7.14
C GLU A 82 -7.10 -14.43 -6.76
N LEU A 83 -6.65 -13.56 -5.86
CA LEU A 83 -5.27 -13.62 -5.36
C LEU A 83 -5.13 -14.80 -4.40
N GLU A 84 -4.15 -15.65 -4.63
CA GLU A 84 -3.72 -16.66 -3.68
C GLU A 84 -2.93 -15.96 -2.56
N GLU A 85 -3.40 -16.10 -1.31
CA GLU A 85 -2.71 -15.61 -0.10
C GLU A 85 -1.48 -16.46 0.25
#